data_AF-A0A2N3DVQ4-F1
#
_entry.id   AF-A0A2N3DVQ4-F1
#
_cell.length_a   1.000
_cell.length_b   1.000
_cell.length_c   1.000
_cell.angle_alpha   90.00
_cell.angle_beta   90.00
_cell.angle_gamma   90.00
#
_symmetry.space_group_name_H-M   'P 1'
#
loop_
_entity.id
_entity.type
_entity.pdbx_description
1 polymer ?
#
loop_
_entity_poly.entity_id
_entity_poly.type
_entity_poly.pdbx_seq_one_letter_code
_entity_poly.pdbx_strand_id
1 'polypeptide(L)'
;MKPFVFSADSHIMEPADIFLEGLPASLKDHAIHARKEGEYLITGTKDKIIYRLRVGQHREKELGDAQRKGIREIPGRLEDMELEGIDAEICFPSLGLWLYALDNPD
;
A
#
# COMPACT_ATOMS: atom_id res chain seq x y z
N MET A 1 3.52 28.62 -21.45
CA MET A 1 4.31 27.59 -20.74
C MET A 1 3.36 26.90 -19.79
N LYS A 2 3.24 25.56 -19.83
CA LYS A 2 2.46 24.81 -18.84
C LYS A 2 3.16 24.96 -17.47
N PRO A 3 2.45 25.16 -16.35
CA PRO A 3 3.07 25.14 -15.03
C PRO A 3 3.61 23.74 -14.73
N PHE A 4 4.77 23.66 -14.08
CA PHE A 4 5.29 22.42 -13.55
C PHE A 4 4.55 22.05 -12.27
N VAL A 5 3.99 20.84 -12.21
CA VAL A 5 3.21 20.33 -11.09
C VAL A 5 4.01 19.25 -10.38
N PHE A 6 4.39 19.55 -9.13
CA PHE A 6 5.02 18.59 -8.22
C PHE A 6 4.01 18.13 -7.18
N SER A 7 3.71 16.83 -7.12
CA SER A 7 2.92 16.26 -6.03
C SER A 7 3.81 16.00 -4.83
N ALA A 8 3.53 16.71 -3.73
CA ALA A 8 4.29 16.60 -2.48
C ALA A 8 3.82 15.45 -1.58
N ASP A 9 2.77 14.73 -1.96
CA ASP A 9 2.23 13.62 -1.19
C ASP A 9 1.56 12.59 -2.10
N SER A 10 2.21 11.46 -2.29
CA SER A 10 1.66 10.30 -3.00
C SER A 10 2.05 9.03 -2.26
N HIS A 11 1.32 7.93 -2.49
CA HIS A 11 1.62 6.65 -1.88
C HIS A 11 1.64 5.52 -2.90
N ILE A 12 2.45 4.50 -2.64
CA ILE A 12 2.45 3.22 -3.36
C ILE A 12 1.88 2.13 -2.45
N MET A 13 1.10 1.22 -3.01
CA MET A 13 0.63 0.04 -2.31
C MET A 13 1.61 -1.11 -2.56
N GLU A 14 2.44 -1.40 -1.55
CA GLU A 14 3.44 -2.46 -1.60
C GLU A 14 2.81 -3.85 -1.79
N PRO A 15 3.60 -4.83 -2.28
CA PRO A 15 3.25 -6.23 -2.14
C PRO A 15 2.92 -6.55 -0.68
N ALA A 16 1.85 -7.32 -0.49
CA ALA A 16 1.29 -7.56 0.83
C ALA A 16 2.26 -8.30 1.78
N ASP A 17 3.24 -8.98 1.20
CA ASP A 17 4.24 -9.87 1.78
C ASP A 17 5.68 -9.34 1.66
N ILE A 18 5.88 -8.09 1.22
CA ILE A 18 7.23 -7.53 0.98
C ILE A 18 8.18 -7.71 2.19
N PHE A 19 7.68 -7.57 3.41
CA PHE A 19 8.46 -7.79 4.63
C PHE A 19 8.59 -9.27 5.01
N LEU A 20 7.60 -10.12 4.70
CA LEU A 20 7.69 -11.57 4.92
C LEU A 20 8.75 -12.22 4.03
N GLU A 21 8.89 -11.74 2.80
CA GLU A 21 9.90 -12.19 1.86
C GLU A 21 11.27 -11.59 2.17
N GLY A 22 11.30 -10.29 2.49
CA GLY A 22 12.55 -9.54 2.69
C GLY A 22 13.24 -9.75 4.04
N LEU A 23 12.53 -10.20 5.07
CA LEU A 23 13.11 -10.39 6.41
C LEU A 23 13.72 -11.79 6.61
N PRO A 24 14.77 -11.89 7.46
CA PRO A 24 15.32 -13.18 7.89
C PRO A 24 14.27 -14.09 8.52
N ALA A 25 14.50 -15.40 8.45
CA ALA A 25 13.58 -16.42 8.98
C ALA A 25 13.18 -16.18 10.45
N SER A 26 14.11 -15.70 11.28
CA SER A 26 13.87 -15.40 12.70
C SER A 26 12.90 -14.24 12.96
N LEU A 27 12.63 -13.39 11.96
CA LEU A 27 11.79 -12.20 12.10
C LEU A 27 10.44 -12.34 11.38
N LYS A 28 10.18 -13.45 10.67
CA LYS A 28 8.97 -13.60 9.86
C LYS A 28 7.68 -13.56 10.68
N ASP A 29 7.70 -14.09 11.90
CA ASP A 29 6.53 -14.03 12.80
C ASP A 29 6.20 -12.59 13.26
N HIS A 30 7.20 -11.69 13.23
CA HIS A 30 7.07 -10.27 13.57
C HIS A 30 6.89 -9.36 12.34
N ALA A 31 6.98 -9.92 11.13
CA ALA A 31 6.88 -9.16 9.90
C ALA A 31 5.46 -8.61 9.72
N ILE A 32 5.37 -7.33 9.34
CA ILE A 32 4.09 -6.75 8.98
C ILE A 32 3.69 -7.18 7.57
N HIS A 33 2.43 -7.56 7.41
CA HIS A 33 1.88 -8.00 6.14
C HIS A 33 0.38 -7.72 6.10
N ALA A 34 -0.17 -7.68 4.89
CA ALA A 34 -1.60 -7.62 4.67
C ALA A 34 -2.14 -9.00 4.26
N ARG A 35 -3.27 -9.43 4.83
CA ARG A 35 -3.90 -10.72 4.50
C ARG A 35 -5.42 -10.60 4.50
N LYS A 36 -6.08 -11.35 3.62
CA LYS A 36 -7.54 -11.40 3.56
C LYS A 36 -8.06 -12.44 4.53
N GLU A 37 -8.97 -12.04 5.41
CA GLU A 37 -9.69 -12.92 6.33
C GLU A 37 -11.19 -12.69 6.15
N GLY A 38 -11.85 -13.57 5.40
CA GLY A 38 -13.25 -13.39 5.01
C GLY A 38 -13.47 -12.07 4.25
N GLU A 39 -14.36 -11.22 4.77
CA GLU A 39 -14.69 -9.89 4.21
C GLU A 39 -13.74 -8.77 4.66
N TYR A 40 -12.64 -9.11 5.32
CA TYR A 40 -11.70 -8.14 5.86
C TYR A 40 -10.33 -8.26 5.22
N LEU A 41 -9.70 -7.12 5.00
CA LEU A 41 -8.26 -7.01 4.81
C LEU A 41 -7.65 -6.65 6.16
N ILE A 42 -6.77 -7.52 6.65
CA ILE A 42 -6.07 -7.38 7.92
C ILE A 42 -4.64 -6.94 7.63
N THR A 43 -4.20 -5.86 8.28
CA THR A 43 -2.78 -5.51 8.37
C THR A 43 -2.29 -5.84 9.76
N GLY A 44 -1.18 -6.58 9.85
CA GLY A 44 -0.65 -7.01 11.13
C GLY A 44 0.53 -7.95 11.00
N THR A 45 0.94 -8.55 12.10
CA THR A 45 1.90 -9.66 12.13
C THR A 45 1.16 -10.99 12.15
N LYS A 46 1.88 -12.10 12.33
CA LYS A 46 1.27 -13.43 12.52
C LYS A 46 0.26 -13.44 13.67
N ASP A 47 0.65 -12.87 14.81
CA ASP A 47 -0.13 -12.95 16.06
C ASP A 47 -0.84 -11.64 16.45
N LYS A 48 -0.56 -10.53 15.75
CA LYS A 48 -1.14 -9.21 16.04
C LYS A 48 -1.97 -8.69 14.87
N ILE A 49 -3.18 -8.21 15.15
CA ILE A 49 -3.97 -7.39 14.24
C ILE A 49 -3.71 -5.93 14.58
N ILE A 50 -3.16 -5.16 13.63
CA ILE A 50 -2.93 -3.71 13.80
C ILE A 50 -4.09 -2.92 13.21
N TYR A 51 -4.56 -3.33 12.04
CA TYR A 51 -5.66 -2.66 11.35
C TYR A 51 -6.56 -3.68 10.66
N ARG A 52 -7.87 -3.39 10.66
CA ARG A 52 -8.89 -4.21 10.03
C ARG A 52 -9.79 -3.34 9.16
N LEU A 53 -9.71 -3.54 7.85
CA LEU A 53 -10.57 -2.87 6.87
C LEU A 53 -11.62 -3.85 6.36
N ARG A 54 -12.90 -3.49 6.46
CA ARG A 54 -13.96 -4.25 5.79
C ARG A 54 -13.91 -3.95 4.29
N VAL A 55 -13.65 -4.97 3.48
CA VAL A 55 -13.68 -4.86 2.03
C VAL A 55 -15.11 -5.17 1.59
N GLY A 56 -15.94 -4.14 1.42
CA GLY A 56 -17.32 -4.33 0.98
C GLY A 56 -17.42 -4.78 -0.49
N GLN A 57 -18.53 -5.46 -0.84
CA GLN A 57 -18.91 -5.82 -2.21
C GLN A 57 -19.03 -4.60 -3.17
N HIS A 58 -18.98 -3.37 -2.65
CA HIS A 58 -19.09 -2.14 -3.44
C HIS A 58 -17.79 -1.66 -4.09
N ARG A 59 -16.66 -2.34 -3.91
CA ARG A 59 -15.45 -2.04 -4.72
C ARG A 59 -15.59 -2.43 -6.20
N GLU A 60 -16.63 -3.17 -6.57
CA GLU A 60 -16.97 -3.45 -7.96
C GLU A 60 -17.72 -2.31 -8.66
N LYS A 61 -18.21 -1.29 -7.94
CA LYS A 61 -18.79 -0.11 -8.59
C LYS A 61 -17.70 0.90 -8.89
N GLU A 62 -17.38 1.04 -10.18
CA GLU A 62 -16.88 2.23 -10.93
C GLU A 62 -16.30 3.41 -10.11
N LEU A 63 -15.49 3.13 -9.11
CA LEU A 63 -14.61 4.08 -8.46
C LEU A 63 -13.27 3.92 -9.15
N GLY A 64 -12.60 5.03 -9.44
CA GLY A 64 -11.41 5.14 -10.31
C GLY A 64 -10.26 4.13 -10.07
N ASP A 65 -10.32 3.28 -9.06
CA ASP A 65 -9.43 2.14 -8.81
C ASP A 65 -9.32 1.17 -10.01
N ALA A 66 -10.38 0.97 -10.82
CA ALA A 66 -10.31 0.06 -11.99
C ALA A 66 -9.48 0.64 -13.15
N GLN A 67 -9.26 1.96 -13.17
CA GLN A 67 -8.42 2.65 -14.17
C GLN A 67 -7.01 2.96 -13.64
N ARG A 68 -6.84 3.09 -12.33
CA ARG A 68 -5.55 3.40 -11.69
C ARG A 68 -4.64 2.18 -11.62
N LYS A 69 -3.85 1.99 -12.66
CA LYS A 69 -2.79 0.97 -12.69
C LYS A 69 -1.62 1.36 -11.76
N GLY A 70 -1.45 2.64 -11.49
CA GLY A 70 -0.32 3.21 -10.75
C GLY A 70 -0.29 2.97 -9.24
N ILE A 71 -1.33 2.36 -8.68
CA ILE A 71 -1.40 2.05 -7.25
C ILE A 71 -0.31 1.04 -6.85
N ARG A 72 0.07 0.13 -7.76
CA ARG A 72 1.05 -0.94 -7.50
C ARG A 72 2.21 -0.95 -8.50
N GLU A 73 1.95 -0.59 -9.75
CA GLU A 73 2.90 -0.74 -10.85
C GLU A 73 3.48 0.62 -11.26
N ILE A 74 4.81 0.74 -11.26
CA ILE A 74 5.50 1.98 -11.66
C ILE A 74 5.12 2.40 -13.10
N PRO A 75 5.06 1.50 -14.11
CA PRO A 75 4.65 1.91 -15.45
C PRO A 75 3.23 2.50 -15.49
N GLY A 76 2.28 1.87 -14.78
CA GLY A 76 0.91 2.37 -14.67
C GLY A 76 0.84 3.71 -13.94
N ARG A 77 1.78 3.98 -13.02
CA ARG A 77 1.86 5.23 -12.29
C ARG A 77 2.27 6.38 -13.18
N LEU A 78 3.19 6.15 -14.09
CA LEU A 78 3.58 7.15 -15.09
C LEU A 78 2.41 7.47 -16.04
N GLU A 79 1.60 6.46 -16.40
CA GLU A 79 0.35 6.69 -17.16
C GLU A 79 -0.64 7.56 -16.37
N ASP A 80 -0.87 7.25 -15.10
CA ASP A 80 -1.76 8.01 -14.22
C ASP A 80 -1.26 9.45 -14.00
N MET A 81 0.05 9.65 -13.80
CA MET A 81 0.67 10.98 -13.65
C MET A 81 0.48 11.84 -14.91
N GLU A 82 0.65 11.28 -16.11
CA GLU A 82 0.40 11.99 -17.37
C GLU A 82 -1.08 12.39 -17.51
N LEU A 83 -2.00 11.49 -17.17
CA LEU A 83 -3.45 11.76 -17.20
C LEU A 83 -3.87 12.85 -16.21
N GLU A 84 -3.26 12.88 -15.02
CA GLU A 84 -3.55 13.86 -13.96
C GLU A 84 -2.74 15.17 -14.13
N GLY A 85 -1.80 15.21 -15.08
CA GLY A 85 -0.98 16.39 -15.36
C GLY A 85 0.14 16.64 -14.34
N ILE A 86 0.55 15.61 -13.59
CA ILE A 86 1.62 15.64 -12.58
C ILE A 86 2.96 15.38 -13.28
N ASP A 87 3.92 16.31 -13.15
CA ASP A 87 5.21 16.20 -13.81
C ASP A 87 6.25 15.45 -12.93
N ALA A 88 6.08 15.48 -11.61
CA ALA A 88 6.88 14.71 -10.66
C ALA A 88 6.14 14.54 -9.32
N GLU A 89 6.51 13.50 -8.57
CA GLU A 89 5.94 13.25 -7.26
C GLU A 89 6.93 12.62 -6.28
N ILE A 90 6.74 12.88 -4.98
CA ILE A 90 7.32 12.09 -3.91
C ILE A 90 6.36 10.98 -3.51
N CYS A 91 6.87 9.75 -3.41
CA CYS A 91 6.06 8.58 -3.10
C CYS A 91 6.44 7.98 -1.74
N PHE A 92 5.46 7.91 -0.86
CA PHE A 92 5.56 7.38 0.50
C PHE A 92 5.07 5.92 0.58
N PRO A 93 5.53 5.16 1.59
CA PRO A 93 5.01 3.82 1.88
C PRO A 93 3.51 3.85 2.24
N SER A 94 2.83 2.70 2.12
CA SER A 94 1.47 2.50 2.67
C SER A 94 1.49 1.43 3.76
N LEU A 95 1.96 0.23 3.44
CA LEU A 95 2.11 -0.87 4.39
C LEU A 95 3.21 -0.55 5.40
N GLY A 96 4.33 0.04 4.94
CA GLY A 96 5.45 0.40 5.81
C GLY A 96 5.10 1.45 6.87
N LEU A 97 4.05 2.25 6.66
CA LEU A 97 3.58 3.23 7.64
C LEU A 97 3.01 2.58 8.91
N TRP A 98 2.75 1.28 8.93
CA TRP A 98 2.27 0.59 10.11
C TRP A 98 3.38 0.04 11.01
N LEU A 99 4.66 0.19 10.63
CA LEU A 99 5.80 -0.30 11.41
C LEU A 99 5.88 0.32 12.81
N TYR A 100 5.38 1.54 13.02
CA TYR A 100 5.33 2.17 14.35
C TYR A 100 4.46 1.41 15.37
N ALA A 101 3.54 0.58 14.89
CA ALA A 101 2.61 -0.18 15.73
C ALA A 101 3.13 -1.58 16.07
N LEU A 102 4.36 -1.91 15.71
CA LEU A 102 5.03 -3.14 16.15
C LEU A 102 5.50 -2.98 17.61
N ASP A 103 5.36 -4.04 18.38
CA ASP A 103 5.86 -4.09 19.75
C ASP A 103 7.28 -4.66 19.77
N ASN A 104 8.08 -4.27 20.76
CA ASN A 104 9.29 -4.99 21.08
C ASN A 104 8.90 -6.37 21.66
N PRO A 105 9.41 -7.49 21.14
CA PRO A 105 9.18 -8.80 21.75
C PRO A 105 9.87 -8.99 23.11
N ASP A 106 10.84 -8.14 23.47
CA ASP A 106 11.55 -8.14 24.76
C ASP A 106 10.88 -7.24 25.83
#